data_AF-A0A8J2KZL6-F1
#
_entry.id   AF-A0A8J2KZL6-F1
#
_cell.length_a   1.000
_cell.length_b   1.000
_cell.length_c   1.000
_cell.angle_alpha   90.00
_cell.angle_beta   90.00
_cell.angle_gamma   90.00
#
_symmetry.space_group_name_H-M   'P 1'
#
loop_
_entity.id
_entity.type
_entity.pdbx_description
1 polymer ?
#
loop_
_entity_poly.entity_id
_entity_poly.type
_entity_poly.pdbx_seq_one_letter_code
_entity_poly.pdbx_strand_id
1 'polypeptide(L)'
;CKAYVLFPDLNYLLRVHGKWENFYQNLAYGFILNVNFVVDQLTYLMKRLSPRFLGKFEFYGTDKNKFIPQLLRKLPLSALPLPYKPDEKYATPVEFY
;
A
#
# COMPACT_ATOMS: atom_id res chain seq x y z
N CYS A 1 -9.55 14.35 -9.86
CA CYS A 1 -9.67 12.96 -9.34
C CYS A 1 -8.65 12.74 -8.22
N LYS A 2 -9.03 12.06 -7.15
CA LYS A 2 -8.10 11.61 -6.09
C LYS A 2 -7.77 10.14 -6.35
N ALA A 3 -6.49 9.78 -6.37
CA ALA A 3 -6.05 8.41 -6.60
C ALA A 3 -5.72 7.71 -5.27
N TYR A 4 -6.06 6.42 -5.20
CA TYR A 4 -5.68 5.51 -4.13
C TYR A 4 -4.76 4.44 -4.72
N VAL A 5 -3.71 4.07 -4.01
CA VAL A 5 -2.77 3.05 -4.47
C VAL A 5 -2.52 2.04 -3.38
N LEU A 6 -2.52 0.77 -3.78
CA LEU A 6 -2.18 -0.36 -2.92
C LEU A 6 -0.82 -0.92 -3.36
N PHE A 7 0.10 -1.00 -2.41
CA PHE A 7 1.42 -1.60 -2.56
C PHE A 7 1.43 -2.96 -1.86
N PRO A 8 1.87 -4.02 -2.54
CA PRO A 8 1.86 -5.38 -1.97
C PRO A 8 2.87 -5.55 -0.83
N ASP A 9 3.97 -4.78 -0.85
CA ASP A 9 5.02 -4.78 0.16
C ASP A 9 5.86 -3.49 0.11
N LEU A 10 6.68 -3.29 1.15
CA LEU A 10 7.55 -2.13 1.27
C LEU A 10 8.66 -2.09 0.20
N ASN A 11 9.23 -3.23 -0.20
CA ASN A 11 10.28 -3.26 -1.23
C ASN A 11 9.74 -2.83 -2.59
N TYR A 12 8.49 -3.18 -2.91
CA TYR A 12 7.84 -2.73 -4.12
C TYR A 12 7.70 -1.20 -4.13
N LEU A 13 7.25 -0.58 -3.03
CA LEU A 13 7.23 0.87 -2.88
C LEU A 13 8.62 1.47 -3.08
N LEU A 14 9.65 0.93 -2.41
CA LEU A 14 11.03 1.41 -2.55
C LEU A 14 11.58 1.23 -3.98
N ARG A 15 11.12 0.24 -4.74
CA ARG A 15 11.52 0.05 -6.14
C ARG A 15 10.87 1.08 -7.07
N VAL A 16 9.60 1.40 -6.85
CA VAL A 16 8.84 2.29 -7.74
C VAL A 16 8.85 3.75 -7.32
N HIS A 17 9.30 4.07 -6.09
CA HIS A 17 9.06 5.41 -5.56
C HIS A 17 9.71 6.54 -6.37
N GLY A 18 10.90 6.30 -6.94
CA GLY A 18 11.61 7.27 -7.77
C GLY A 18 11.00 7.51 -9.16
N LYS A 19 10.00 6.71 -9.58
CA LYS A 19 9.35 6.86 -10.90
C LYS A 19 8.02 7.62 -10.83
N TRP A 20 7.54 7.94 -9.63
CA TRP A 20 6.15 8.38 -9.39
C TRP A 20 6.03 9.81 -8.85
N GLU A 21 7.09 10.63 -8.95
CA GLU A 21 7.12 12.00 -8.42
C GLU A 21 5.90 12.85 -8.82
N ASN A 22 5.48 12.77 -10.08
CA ASN A 22 4.29 13.47 -10.58
C ASN A 22 2.96 12.87 -10.11
N PHE A 23 2.91 11.55 -9.87
CA PHE A 23 1.71 10.87 -9.41
C PHE A 23 1.39 11.23 -7.95
N TYR A 24 2.41 11.51 -7.13
CA TYR A 24 2.24 11.80 -5.71
C TYR A 24 1.53 13.10 -5.38
N GLN A 25 1.54 14.06 -6.29
CA GLN A 25 0.77 15.28 -6.13
C GLN A 25 -0.74 14.97 -6.09
N ASN A 26 -1.17 13.96 -6.84
CA ASN A 26 -2.57 13.53 -6.94
C ASN A 26 -2.91 12.31 -6.06
N LEU A 27 -1.91 11.73 -5.38
CA LEU A 27 -2.09 10.65 -4.42
C LEU A 27 -2.80 11.20 -3.17
N ALA A 28 -3.98 10.66 -2.89
CA ALA A 28 -4.72 10.93 -1.66
C ALA A 28 -4.22 10.04 -0.53
N TYR A 29 -4.23 8.72 -0.74
CA TYR A 29 -3.78 7.72 0.23
C TYR A 29 -3.07 6.56 -0.45
N GLY A 30 -1.96 6.13 0.13
CA GLY A 30 -1.26 4.90 -0.21
C GLY A 30 -1.41 3.87 0.90
N PHE A 31 -1.59 2.61 0.54
CA PHE A 31 -1.70 1.51 1.49
C PHE A 31 -0.59 0.51 1.20
N ILE A 32 0.23 0.19 2.19
CA ILE A 32 1.37 -0.73 2.04
C ILE A 32 1.07 -1.96 2.87
N LEU A 33 0.98 -3.12 2.22
CA LEU A 33 0.66 -4.38 2.84
C LEU A 33 1.93 -5.16 3.21
N ASN A 34 1.79 -6.22 3.99
CA ASN A 34 2.87 -7.16 4.32
C ASN A 34 4.14 -6.48 4.84
N VAL A 35 3.99 -5.38 5.57
CA VAL A 35 5.13 -4.62 6.08
C VAL A 35 5.73 -5.39 7.25
N ASN A 36 6.93 -5.90 7.04
CA ASN A 36 7.77 -6.42 8.10
C ASN A 36 8.76 -5.31 8.49
N PHE A 37 8.44 -4.54 9.52
CA PHE A 37 9.25 -3.40 9.95
C PHE A 37 10.57 -3.87 10.57
N VAL A 38 11.59 -4.05 9.73
CA VAL A 38 12.98 -4.15 10.17
C VAL A 38 13.50 -2.74 10.40
N VAL A 39 14.22 -2.51 11.51
CA VAL A 39 14.75 -1.18 11.90
C VAL A 39 15.50 -0.49 10.76
N ASP A 40 16.25 -1.25 9.96
CA ASP A 40 17.00 -0.75 8.81
C ASP A 40 16.09 -0.21 7.69
N GLN A 41 14.95 -0.88 7.42
CA GLN A 41 14.00 -0.45 6.39
C GLN A 41 13.26 0.82 6.79
N LEU A 42 12.94 0.97 8.09
CA LEU A 42 12.34 2.18 8.66
C LEU A 42 13.30 3.37 8.56
N THR A 43 14.57 3.14 8.92
CA THR A 43 15.62 4.16 8.82
C THR A 43 15.84 4.58 7.37
N TYR A 44 15.83 3.62 6.44
CA TYR A 44 15.95 3.87 5.01
C TYR A 44 14.77 4.71 4.48
N LEU A 45 13.53 4.35 4.85
CA LEU A 45 12.31 5.09 4.52
C LEU A 45 12.40 6.55 4.95
N MET A 46 12.75 6.82 6.21
CA MET A 46 12.83 8.19 6.74
C MET A 46 13.94 9.02 6.10
N LYS A 47 15.02 8.38 5.62
CA LYS A 47 16.11 9.07 4.91
C LYS A 47 15.76 9.39 3.46
N ARG A 48 15.00 8.53 2.78
CA ARG A 48 14.71 8.64 1.34
C ARG A 48 13.40 9.38 1.03
N LEU A 49 12.43 9.31 1.94
CA LEU A 49 11.09 9.84 1.71
C LEU A 49 10.81 10.99 2.66
N SER A 50 10.25 12.08 2.11
CA SER A 50 9.89 13.23 2.92
C SER A 50 8.81 12.87 3.96
N PRO A 51 8.79 13.51 5.15
CA PRO A 51 7.75 13.25 6.15
C PRO A 51 6.32 13.48 5.61
N ARG A 52 6.16 14.47 4.74
CA ARG A 52 4.90 14.76 4.05
C ARG A 52 4.46 13.63 3.13
N PHE A 53 5.42 12.95 2.50
CA PHE A 53 5.16 11.77 1.69
C PHE A 53 4.72 10.61 2.58
N LEU A 54 5.51 10.28 3.61
CA LEU A 54 5.22 9.18 4.53
C LEU A 54 3.86 9.33 5.20
N GLY A 55 3.44 10.56 5.53
CA GLY A 55 2.13 10.84 6.11
C GLY A 55 0.92 10.51 5.22
N LYS A 56 1.11 10.25 3.92
CA LYS A 56 0.04 9.77 3.02
C LYS A 56 -0.08 8.26 2.98
N PHE A 57 0.83 7.53 3.64
CA PHE A 57 0.87 6.06 3.59
C PHE A 57 0.44 5.44 4.92
N GLU A 58 -0.38 4.40 4.81
CA GLU A 58 -0.70 3.50 5.90
C GLU A 58 0.03 2.18 5.70
N PHE A 59 0.64 1.71 6.79
CA PHE A 59 1.45 0.52 6.79
C PHE A 59 0.70 -0.57 7.54
N TYR A 60 0.50 -1.70 6.87
CA TYR A 60 -0.17 -2.86 7.43
C TYR A 60 0.80 -4.02 7.51
N GLY A 61 0.75 -4.75 8.63
CA GLY A 61 1.55 -5.95 8.84
C GLY A 61 1.15 -7.12 7.92
N THR A 62 1.69 -8.29 8.21
CA THR A 62 1.44 -9.53 7.45
C THR A 62 0.12 -10.22 7.82
N ASP A 63 -0.50 -9.86 8.95
CA ASP A 63 -1.73 -10.50 9.44
C ASP A 63 -2.98 -9.94 8.75
N LYS A 64 -3.44 -10.66 7.72
CA LYS A 64 -4.63 -10.32 6.92
C LYS A 64 -5.89 -10.10 7.75
N ASN A 65 -6.07 -10.86 8.83
CA ASN A 65 -7.26 -10.76 9.67
C ASN A 65 -7.33 -9.45 10.45
N LYS A 66 -6.17 -8.84 10.71
CA LYS A 66 -6.08 -7.56 11.42
C LYS A 66 -6.18 -6.36 10.48
N PHE A 67 -5.59 -6.42 9.28
CA PHE A 67 -5.52 -5.25 8.42
C PHE A 67 -6.68 -5.11 7.42
N ILE A 68 -7.28 -6.21 6.93
CA ILE A 68 -8.39 -6.13 5.96
C ILE A 68 -9.56 -5.29 6.50
N PRO A 69 -10.00 -5.45 7.77
CA PRO A 69 -11.05 -4.59 8.32
C PRO A 69 -10.68 -3.11 8.38
N GLN A 70 -9.39 -2.79 8.56
CA GLN A 70 -8.92 -1.40 8.59
C GLN A 70 -8.89 -0.79 7.19
N LEU A 71 -8.48 -1.59 6.19
CA LEU A 71 -8.46 -1.20 4.78
C LEU A 71 -9.88 -0.93 4.27
N LEU A 72 -10.85 -1.79 4.63
CA LEU A 72 -12.26 -1.65 4.27
C LEU A 72 -12.97 -0.43 4.88
N ARG A 73 -12.42 0.18 5.94
CA ARG A 73 -12.93 1.46 6.48
C ARG A 73 -12.60 2.65 5.59
N LYS A 74 -11.60 2.52 4.70
CA LYS A 74 -11.06 3.62 3.89
C LYS A 74 -11.21 3.38 2.39
N LEU A 75 -11.26 2.12 1.97
CA LEU A 75 -11.49 1.70 0.60
C LEU A 75 -12.77 0.87 0.51
N PRO A 76 -13.62 1.11 -0.51
CA PRO A 76 -14.73 0.22 -0.79
C PRO A 76 -14.20 -1.16 -1.18
N LEU A 77 -14.93 -2.21 -0.85
CA LEU A 77 -14.58 -3.60 -1.19
C LEU A 77 -14.30 -3.79 -2.69
N SER A 78 -14.98 -3.05 -3.57
CA SER A 78 -14.77 -3.07 -5.02
C SER A 78 -13.40 -2.55 -5.47
N ALA A 79 -12.71 -1.75 -4.64
CA ALA A 79 -11.38 -1.23 -4.93
C ALA A 79 -10.25 -2.15 -4.45
N LEU A 80 -10.58 -3.23 -3.71
CA LEU A 80 -9.57 -4.19 -3.27
C LEU A 80 -9.25 -5.19 -4.39
N PRO A 81 -7.96 -5.47 -4.64
CA PRO A 81 -7.58 -6.56 -5.51
C PRO A 81 -8.12 -7.88 -4.95
N LEU A 82 -8.46 -8.80 -5.87
CA LEU A 82 -9.00 -10.13 -5.55
C LEU A 82 -8.30 -10.84 -4.35
N PRO A 83 -6.96 -10.89 -4.21
CA PRO A 83 -6.29 -11.57 -3.09
C PRO A 83 -6.52 -10.98 -1.68
N TYR A 84 -7.22 -9.85 -1.59
CA TYR A 84 -7.54 -9.14 -0.34
C TYR A 84 -9.04 -8.99 -0.09
N LYS A 85 -9.89 -9.57 -0.96
CA LYS A 85 -11.33 -9.68 -0.69
C LYS A 85 -11.57 -10.81 0.33
N PRO A 86 -12.41 -10.59 1.36
CA PRO A 86 -12.61 -11.56 2.43
C PRO A 86 -13.33 -12.85 1.99
N ASP A 87 -13.84 -12.94 0.75
CA ASP A 87 -14.78 -14.00 0.34
C ASP A 87 -14.34 -14.93 -0.82
N GLU A 88 -13.08 -14.92 -1.27
CA GLU A 88 -12.68 -15.84 -2.36
C GLU A 88 -11.48 -16.72 -2.00
N LYS A 89 -11.76 -18.03 -1.89
CA LYS A 89 -10.78 -19.10 -1.69
C LYS A 89 -9.68 -19.18 -2.76
N TYR A 90 -9.85 -18.58 -3.95
CA TYR A 90 -8.85 -18.57 -5.00
C TYR A 90 -9.02 -17.33 -5.87
N ALA A 91 -8.25 -16.29 -5.57
CA ALA A 91 -8.22 -15.06 -6.36
C ALA A 91 -7.00 -15.11 -7.30
N THR A 92 -7.23 -15.50 -8.54
CA THR A 92 -6.27 -15.44 -9.67
C THR A 92 -5.63 -14.04 -9.75
N PRO A 93 -4.31 -13.92 -9.96
CA PRO A 93 -3.63 -12.62 -9.99
C PRO A 93 -4.24 -11.73 -11.08
N VAL A 94 -4.63 -10.52 -10.69
CA VAL A 94 -5.17 -9.50 -11.59
C VAL A 94 -4.00 -8.87 -12.36
N GLU A 95 -3.99 -9.01 -13.68
CA GLU A 95 -3.13 -8.25 -14.60
C GLU A 95 -3.76 -6.87 -14.89
N PHE A 96 -2.93 -5.84 -15.03
CA PHE A 96 -3.34 -4.45 -15.30
C PHE A 96 -3.39 -4.19 -16.82
N TYR A 97 -4.48 -3.60 -17.32
CA TYR A 97 -4.56 -2.96 -18.65
C TYR A 97 -4.32 -1.46 -18.54
#